data_AF-A0A212T2F8-F1
#
_entry.id   AF-A0A212T2F8-F1
#
_cell.length_a   1.000
_cell.length_b   1.000
_cell.length_c   1.000
_cell.angle_alpha   90.00
_cell.angle_beta   90.00
_cell.angle_gamma   90.00
#
_symmetry.space_group_name_H-M   'P 1'
#
loop_
_entity.id
_entity.type
_entity.pdbx_description
1 polymer ?
#
loop_
_entity_poly.entity_id
_entity_poly.type
_entity_poly.pdbx_seq_one_letter_code
_entity_poly.pdbx_strand_id
1 'polypeptide(L)'
;MENAVPMTSIDLVMALAGEDAQERDPDVVAREVGSRLASFRQHYKFALDQVLTKIDILREEAESGPQRGPIEHVKHRLKSFDSILAKMNRLGTGPDLDAMAEQIRDIAGIRVTCPYVEDTYRLADTLMGQPDLRVLETKDYISHPKPNGYRSLHLLVSVPVYLAAEALDIPVEIQIRTIAMDFWASVEHEIRYKYAGQVPEEVGQTLLDSAATAWELDRMMTGLHERVHGSHD
;
A
#
# COMPACT_ATOMS: atom_id res chain seq x y z
N MET A 1 16.15 10.95 26.74
CA MET A 1 16.03 10.23 25.45
C MET A 1 17.09 10.81 24.55
N GLU A 2 18.14 10.05 24.27
CA GLU A 2 19.13 10.41 23.26
C GLU A 2 18.39 10.59 21.94
N ASN A 3 18.47 11.78 21.35
CA ASN A 3 18.00 11.99 19.98
C ASN A 3 18.97 11.23 19.07
N ALA A 4 18.59 10.01 18.70
CA ALA A 4 19.32 9.24 17.70
C ALA A 4 19.47 10.09 16.44
N VAL A 5 20.70 10.23 15.95
CA VAL A 5 20.98 10.97 14.72
C VAL A 5 20.26 10.25 13.58
N PRO A 6 19.42 10.94 12.78
CA PRO A 6 18.73 10.31 11.68
C PRO A 6 19.74 9.81 10.64
N MET A 7 19.55 8.55 10.23
CA MET A 7 20.36 7.89 9.22
C MET A 7 20.23 8.59 7.87
N THR A 8 21.36 8.84 7.24
CA THR A 8 21.46 9.43 5.90
C THR A 8 21.53 8.34 4.83
N SER A 9 21.36 8.73 3.57
CA SER A 9 21.57 7.82 2.44
C SER A 9 23.02 7.29 2.38
N ILE A 10 23.98 8.08 2.89
CA ILE A 10 25.39 7.65 2.98
C ILE A 10 25.53 6.53 4.01
N ASP A 11 24.91 6.67 5.18
CA ASP A 11 24.97 5.65 6.23
C ASP A 11 24.39 4.31 5.75
N LEU A 12 23.28 4.36 5.02
CA LEU A 12 22.69 3.17 4.40
C LEU A 12 23.64 2.56 3.36
N VAL A 13 24.24 3.36 2.49
CA VAL A 13 25.19 2.86 1.48
C VAL A 13 26.40 2.20 2.14
N MET A 14 26.97 2.83 3.18
CA MET A 14 28.13 2.29 3.89
C MET A 14 27.79 0.98 4.62
N ALA A 15 26.62 0.90 5.25
CA ALA A 15 26.18 -0.34 5.89
C ALA A 15 25.99 -1.48 4.87
N LEU A 16 25.42 -1.19 3.70
CA LEU A 16 25.27 -2.16 2.62
C LEU A 16 26.58 -2.50 1.91
N ALA A 17 27.60 -1.67 2.02
CA ALA A 17 28.90 -1.92 1.42
C ALA A 17 29.77 -2.89 2.25
N GLY A 18 29.47 -3.06 3.54
CA GLY A 18 30.25 -3.87 4.47
C GLY A 18 31.35 -3.08 5.20
N GLU A 19 31.94 -3.68 6.23
CA GLU A 19 32.95 -3.02 7.09
C GLU A 19 34.25 -2.65 6.35
N ASP A 20 34.59 -3.39 5.30
CA ASP A 20 35.79 -3.19 4.47
C ASP A 20 35.60 -2.16 3.34
N ALA A 21 34.42 -1.55 3.23
CA ALA A 21 34.07 -0.63 2.15
C ALA A 21 35.06 0.54 1.97
N GLN A 22 35.67 1.02 3.07
CA GLN A 22 36.62 2.12 3.05
C GLN A 22 37.98 1.75 2.41
N GLU A 23 38.30 0.46 2.36
CA GLU A 23 39.56 -0.05 1.81
C GLU A 23 39.42 -0.50 0.35
N ARG A 24 38.19 -0.49 -0.18
CA ARG A 24 37.83 -0.95 -1.52
C ARG A 24 37.72 0.21 -2.50
N ASP A 25 37.80 -0.10 -3.79
CA ASP A 25 37.59 0.87 -4.86
C ASP A 25 36.15 1.46 -4.76
N PRO A 26 36.00 2.79 -4.62
CA PRO A 26 34.70 3.44 -4.45
C PRO A 26 33.71 3.16 -5.59
N ASP A 27 34.18 3.06 -6.83
CA ASP A 27 33.32 2.80 -7.99
C ASP A 27 32.82 1.35 -7.99
N VAL A 28 33.61 0.43 -7.46
CA VAL A 28 33.22 -0.98 -7.28
C VAL A 28 32.17 -1.08 -6.18
N VAL A 29 32.41 -0.45 -5.03
CA VAL A 29 31.47 -0.42 -3.90
C VAL A 29 30.12 0.19 -4.33
N ALA A 30 30.15 1.34 -5.01
CA ALA A 30 28.93 2.00 -5.48
C ALA A 30 28.12 1.11 -6.44
N ARG A 31 28.80 0.38 -7.36
CA ARG A 31 28.14 -0.55 -8.28
C ARG A 31 27.50 -1.73 -7.55
N GLU A 32 28.20 -2.31 -6.58
CA GLU A 32 27.71 -3.44 -5.81
C GLU A 32 26.49 -3.07 -4.98
N VAL A 33 26.57 -1.99 -4.18
CA VAL A 33 25.45 -1.49 -3.38
C VAL A 33 24.28 -1.11 -4.28
N GLY A 34 24.54 -0.42 -5.40
CA GLY A 34 23.53 -0.09 -6.40
C GLY A 34 22.81 -1.33 -6.95
N SER A 35 23.56 -2.40 -7.25
CA SER A 35 23.01 -3.67 -7.71
C SER A 35 22.15 -4.35 -6.64
N ARG A 36 22.61 -4.39 -5.39
CA ARG A 36 21.85 -4.94 -4.24
C ARG A 36 20.52 -4.21 -4.04
N LEU A 37 20.55 -2.88 -4.04
CA LEU A 37 19.35 -2.05 -3.93
C LEU A 37 18.39 -2.26 -5.10
N ALA A 38 18.92 -2.33 -6.33
CA ALA A 38 18.12 -2.60 -7.51
C ALA A 38 17.42 -3.97 -7.45
N SER A 39 18.15 -5.03 -7.05
CA SER A 39 17.60 -6.37 -6.86
C SER A 39 16.53 -6.40 -5.78
N PHE A 40 16.78 -5.80 -4.61
CA PHE A 40 15.79 -5.68 -3.54
C PHE A 40 14.49 -5.05 -4.05
N ARG A 41 14.59 -3.90 -4.72
CA ARG A 41 13.42 -3.20 -5.27
C ARG A 41 12.73 -4.02 -6.38
N GLN A 42 13.48 -4.79 -7.15
CA GLN A 42 12.95 -5.66 -8.21
C GLN A 42 12.09 -6.80 -7.63
N HIS A 43 12.48 -7.40 -6.50
CA HIS A 43 11.67 -8.44 -5.85
C HIS A 43 10.27 -7.93 -5.48
N TYR A 44 10.18 -6.71 -4.93
CA TYR A 44 8.90 -6.05 -4.65
C TYR A 44 8.11 -5.69 -5.90
N LYS A 45 8.80 -5.31 -7.00
CA LYS A 45 8.12 -5.10 -8.29
C LYS A 45 7.49 -6.40 -8.78
N PHE A 46 8.20 -7.52 -8.71
CA PHE A 46 7.67 -8.81 -9.15
C PHE A 46 6.47 -9.28 -8.32
N ALA A 47 6.53 -9.12 -6.99
CA ALA A 47 5.38 -9.38 -6.13
C ALA A 47 4.17 -8.52 -6.52
N LEU A 48 4.40 -7.24 -6.77
CA LEU A 48 3.37 -6.29 -7.21
C LEU A 48 2.76 -6.68 -8.56
N ASP A 49 3.59 -7.04 -9.55
CA ASP A 49 3.12 -7.49 -10.87
C ASP A 49 2.22 -8.74 -10.76
N GLN A 50 2.59 -9.73 -9.92
CA GLN A 50 1.78 -10.93 -9.70
C GLN A 50 0.40 -10.62 -9.11
N VAL A 51 0.35 -9.76 -8.09
CA VAL A 51 -0.93 -9.35 -7.48
C VAL A 51 -1.77 -8.53 -8.45
N LEU A 52 -1.15 -7.67 -9.25
CA LEU A 52 -1.86 -6.92 -10.30
C LEU A 52 -2.49 -7.86 -11.32
N THR A 53 -1.76 -8.85 -11.82
CA THR A 53 -2.32 -9.86 -12.73
C THR A 53 -3.53 -10.57 -12.12
N LYS A 54 -3.47 -10.93 -10.84
CA LYS A 54 -4.62 -11.55 -10.14
C LYS A 54 -5.82 -10.61 -10.10
N ILE A 55 -5.62 -9.32 -9.79
CA ILE A 55 -6.70 -8.32 -9.75
C ILE A 55 -7.27 -8.07 -11.15
N ASP A 56 -6.42 -8.00 -12.17
CA ASP A 56 -6.84 -7.78 -13.56
C ASP A 56 -7.68 -8.96 -14.08
N ILE A 57 -7.30 -10.21 -13.75
CA ILE A 57 -8.12 -11.39 -14.07
C ILE A 57 -9.50 -11.31 -13.42
N LEU A 58 -9.57 -10.97 -12.13
CA LEU A 58 -10.85 -10.82 -11.41
C LEU A 58 -11.72 -9.71 -12.01
N ARG A 59 -11.09 -8.63 -12.48
CA ARG A 59 -11.77 -7.55 -13.18
C ARG A 59 -12.37 -8.04 -14.50
N GLU A 60 -11.58 -8.69 -15.34
CA GLU A 60 -12.02 -9.19 -16.66
C GLU A 60 -13.10 -10.27 -16.54
N GLU A 61 -13.00 -11.16 -15.54
CA GLU A 61 -14.02 -12.17 -15.24
C GLU A 61 -15.35 -11.51 -14.89
N ALA A 62 -15.32 -10.49 -14.04
CA ALA A 62 -16.52 -9.79 -13.61
C ALA A 62 -17.14 -8.94 -14.73
N GLU A 63 -16.35 -8.33 -15.62
CA GLU A 63 -16.85 -7.62 -16.80
C GLU A 63 -17.53 -8.54 -17.82
N SER A 64 -17.14 -9.83 -17.86
CA SER A 64 -17.73 -10.85 -18.73
C SER A 64 -19.01 -11.49 -18.16
N GLY A 65 -19.29 -11.24 -16.87
CA GLY A 65 -20.45 -11.77 -16.16
C GLY A 65 -21.72 -10.92 -16.31
N PRO A 66 -22.87 -11.43 -15.87
CA PRO A 66 -24.13 -10.67 -15.84
C PRO A 66 -24.17 -9.56 -14.77
N GLN A 67 -23.21 -9.53 -13.84
CA GLN A 67 -23.07 -8.50 -12.81
C GLN A 67 -22.02 -7.47 -13.21
N ARG A 68 -22.17 -6.21 -12.77
CA ARG A 68 -21.16 -5.17 -12.99
C ARG A 68 -19.86 -5.54 -12.28
N GLY A 69 -18.72 -5.26 -12.92
CA GLY A 69 -17.41 -5.53 -12.34
C GLY A 69 -17.16 -4.74 -11.04
N PRO A 70 -16.63 -5.37 -9.98
CA PRO A 70 -16.40 -4.72 -8.67
C PRO A 70 -15.21 -3.76 -8.67
N ILE A 71 -14.52 -3.58 -9.81
CA ILE A 71 -13.27 -2.82 -9.92
C ILE A 71 -13.43 -1.73 -10.98
N GLU A 72 -13.34 -0.47 -10.56
CA GLU A 72 -13.39 0.70 -11.44
C GLU A 72 -11.99 1.04 -11.97
N HIS A 73 -11.00 1.12 -11.07
CA HIS A 73 -9.62 1.36 -11.44
C HIS A 73 -8.63 0.83 -10.41
N VAL A 74 -7.44 0.51 -10.89
CA VAL A 74 -6.32 0.04 -10.08
C VAL A 74 -5.16 1.02 -10.23
N LYS A 75 -4.57 1.44 -9.11
CA LYS A 75 -3.31 2.19 -9.06
C LYS A 75 -2.30 1.34 -8.31
N HIS A 76 -1.04 1.45 -8.65
CA HIS A 76 0.02 0.76 -7.93
C HIS A 76 1.21 1.68 -7.73
N ARG A 77 1.99 1.42 -6.69
CA ARG A 77 3.21 2.17 -6.41
C ARG A 77 4.25 1.27 -5.79
N LEU A 78 5.50 1.58 -6.11
CA LEU A 78 6.67 1.05 -5.43
C LEU A 78 7.33 2.23 -4.70
N LYS A 79 7.47 2.12 -3.38
CA LYS A 79 8.00 3.19 -2.54
C LYS A 79 9.43 3.57 -2.97
N SER A 80 9.74 4.87 -3.02
CA SER A 80 11.10 5.33 -3.33
C SER A 80 12.04 5.03 -2.15
N PHE A 81 13.34 4.89 -2.42
CA PHE A 81 14.33 4.70 -1.35
C PHE A 81 14.33 5.83 -0.33
N ASP A 82 14.20 7.09 -0.76
CA ASP A 82 14.10 8.23 0.18
C ASP A 82 12.90 8.08 1.12
N SER A 83 11.76 7.61 0.60
CA SER A 83 10.57 7.36 1.41
C SER A 83 10.70 6.15 2.32
N ILE A 84 11.51 5.15 1.93
CA ILE A 84 11.84 3.99 2.77
C ILE A 84 12.77 4.45 3.90
N LEU A 85 13.85 5.17 3.59
CA LEU A 85 14.81 5.71 4.57
C LEU A 85 14.13 6.64 5.58
N ALA A 86 13.27 7.56 5.12
CA ALA A 86 12.49 8.40 6.01
C ALA A 86 11.61 7.58 6.97
N LYS A 87 11.08 6.45 6.51
CA LYS A 87 10.27 5.55 7.33
C LYS A 87 11.14 4.72 8.30
N MET A 88 12.33 4.27 7.88
CA MET A 88 13.31 3.61 8.76
C MET A 88 13.69 4.54 9.91
N ASN A 89 14.01 5.80 9.62
CA ASN A 89 14.34 6.80 10.64
C ASN A 89 13.20 7.04 11.63
N ARG A 90 11.95 7.08 11.15
CA ARG A 90 10.77 7.23 12.02
C ARG A 90 10.53 5.99 12.90
N LEU A 91 10.87 4.80 12.40
CA LEU A 91 10.68 3.53 13.11
C LEU A 91 11.90 3.15 13.98
N GLY A 92 13.04 3.81 13.80
CA GLY A 92 14.30 3.43 14.45
C GLY A 92 14.89 2.13 13.91
N THR A 93 14.63 1.79 12.64
CA THR A 93 15.14 0.58 11.99
C THR A 93 16.62 0.74 11.61
N GLY A 94 17.43 -0.31 11.81
CA GLY A 94 18.84 -0.33 11.41
C GLY A 94 19.04 -0.32 9.88
N PRO A 95 20.25 -0.01 9.38
CA PRO A 95 20.57 0.18 7.96
C PRO A 95 20.76 -1.16 7.22
N ASP A 96 19.80 -2.06 7.34
CA ASP A 96 19.88 -3.42 6.80
C ASP A 96 18.65 -3.77 5.95
N LEU A 97 18.86 -4.47 4.83
CA LEU A 97 17.77 -4.81 3.90
C LEU A 97 16.77 -5.80 4.50
N ASP A 98 17.22 -6.72 5.35
CA ASP A 98 16.33 -7.69 5.97
C ASP A 98 15.48 -6.99 7.03
N ALA A 99 16.08 -6.15 7.88
CA ALA A 99 15.36 -5.30 8.81
C ALA A 99 14.37 -4.36 8.11
N MET A 100 14.74 -3.81 6.94
CA MET A 100 13.84 -3.02 6.09
C MET A 100 12.64 -3.83 5.63
N ALA A 101 12.86 -5.05 5.10
CA ALA A 101 11.81 -5.93 4.60
C ALA A 101 10.83 -6.35 5.70
N GLU A 102 11.32 -6.61 6.91
CA GLU A 102 10.51 -7.04 8.06
C GLU A 102 9.61 -5.92 8.60
N GLN A 103 10.14 -4.69 8.69
CA GLN A 103 9.46 -3.58 9.36
C GLN A 103 8.67 -2.67 8.41
N ILE A 104 9.06 -2.58 7.13
CA ILE A 104 8.42 -1.71 6.15
C ILE A 104 7.59 -2.54 5.18
N ARG A 105 6.35 -2.80 5.59
CA ARG A 105 5.43 -3.71 4.89
C ARG A 105 4.66 -3.07 3.71
N ASP A 106 4.80 -1.75 3.50
CA ASP A 106 4.14 -0.97 2.44
C ASP A 106 5.11 -0.56 1.30
N ILE A 107 6.18 -1.32 1.06
CA ILE A 107 7.12 -1.05 -0.03
C ILE A 107 6.42 -1.22 -1.39
N ALA A 108 5.74 -2.35 -1.58
CA ALA A 108 4.82 -2.58 -2.68
C ALA A 108 3.39 -2.26 -2.22
N GLY A 109 2.72 -1.35 -2.92
CA GLY A 109 1.37 -0.93 -2.59
C GLY A 109 0.46 -0.92 -3.81
N ILE A 110 -0.70 -1.57 -3.70
CA ILE A 110 -1.77 -1.54 -4.70
C ILE A 110 -2.97 -0.84 -4.09
N ARG A 111 -3.65 -0.04 -4.90
CA ARG A 111 -4.92 0.57 -4.55
C ARG A 111 -5.97 0.16 -5.56
N VAL A 112 -7.04 -0.44 -5.07
CA VAL A 112 -8.19 -0.82 -5.89
C VAL A 112 -9.37 0.04 -5.49
N THR A 113 -9.97 0.69 -6.48
CA THR A 113 -11.18 1.48 -6.29
C THR A 113 -12.37 0.71 -6.84
N CYS A 114 -13.37 0.53 -6.00
CA CYS A 114 -14.63 -0.16 -6.27
C CYS A 114 -15.78 0.86 -6.36
N PRO A 115 -16.89 0.51 -7.05
CA PRO A 115 -18.08 1.35 -7.10
C PRO A 115 -18.78 1.46 -5.73
N TYR A 116 -18.95 0.32 -5.04
CA TYR A 116 -19.70 0.22 -3.79
C TYR A 116 -18.86 -0.32 -2.63
N VAL A 117 -19.35 -0.10 -1.41
CA VAL A 117 -18.70 -0.60 -0.19
C VAL A 117 -18.68 -2.13 -0.16
N GLU A 118 -19.77 -2.77 -0.55
CA GLU A 118 -19.86 -4.24 -0.59
C GLU A 118 -18.83 -4.87 -1.53
N ASP A 119 -18.62 -4.25 -2.70
CA ASP A 119 -17.59 -4.70 -3.66
C ASP A 119 -16.19 -4.68 -3.06
N THR A 120 -15.91 -3.76 -2.13
CA THR A 120 -14.61 -3.73 -1.43
C THR A 120 -14.38 -5.00 -0.61
N TYR A 121 -15.42 -5.51 0.05
CA TYR A 121 -15.36 -6.73 0.85
C TYR A 121 -15.37 -7.97 -0.04
N ARG A 122 -16.22 -8.02 -1.07
CA ARG A 122 -16.26 -9.13 -2.04
C ARG A 122 -14.89 -9.34 -2.70
N LEU A 123 -14.25 -8.25 -3.14
CA LEU A 123 -12.90 -8.32 -3.69
C LEU A 123 -11.88 -8.80 -2.65
N ALA A 124 -11.96 -8.29 -1.42
CA ALA A 124 -11.08 -8.72 -0.35
C ALA A 124 -11.21 -10.22 -0.09
N ASP A 125 -12.41 -10.73 0.09
CA ASP A 125 -12.69 -12.14 0.34
C ASP A 125 -12.19 -13.02 -0.82
N THR A 126 -12.38 -12.57 -2.05
CA THR A 126 -11.90 -13.28 -3.24
C THR A 126 -10.37 -13.36 -3.28
N LEU A 127 -9.66 -12.27 -2.96
CA LEU A 127 -8.20 -12.26 -2.88
C LEU A 127 -7.69 -13.11 -1.70
N MET A 128 -8.32 -13.02 -0.53
CA MET A 128 -7.96 -13.80 0.65
C MET A 128 -8.23 -15.30 0.49
N GLY A 129 -9.16 -15.67 -0.39
CA GLY A 129 -9.45 -17.06 -0.73
C GLY A 129 -8.41 -17.71 -1.67
N GLN A 130 -7.48 -16.94 -2.25
CA GLN A 130 -6.46 -17.50 -3.13
C GLN A 130 -5.37 -18.22 -2.32
N PRO A 131 -5.07 -19.49 -2.63
CA PRO A 131 -4.18 -20.31 -1.79
C PRO A 131 -2.73 -19.84 -1.75
N ASP A 132 -2.30 -19.05 -2.72
CA ASP A 132 -0.95 -18.50 -2.84
C ASP A 132 -0.82 -17.06 -2.30
N LEU A 133 -1.89 -16.46 -1.78
CA LEU A 133 -1.86 -15.17 -1.09
C LEU A 133 -2.08 -15.38 0.42
N ARG A 134 -0.99 -15.42 1.19
CA ARG A 134 -1.10 -15.54 2.65
C ARG A 134 -1.40 -14.18 3.27
N VAL A 135 -2.57 -14.04 3.90
CA VAL A 135 -2.94 -12.82 4.64
C VAL A 135 -2.08 -12.69 5.90
N LEU A 136 -1.34 -11.59 5.99
CA LEU A 136 -0.50 -11.24 7.15
C LEU A 136 -1.24 -10.32 8.13
N GLU A 137 -2.05 -9.39 7.62
CA GLU A 137 -2.78 -8.42 8.44
C GLU A 137 -3.99 -7.86 7.66
N THR A 138 -5.11 -7.64 8.36
CA THR A 138 -6.29 -6.96 7.81
C THR A 138 -6.65 -5.77 8.71
N LYS A 139 -6.79 -4.58 8.13
CA LYS A 139 -7.25 -3.36 8.83
C LYS A 139 -8.49 -2.83 8.14
N ASP A 140 -9.61 -2.97 8.82
CA ASP A 140 -10.88 -2.48 8.32
C ASP A 140 -11.18 -1.07 8.86
N TYR A 141 -10.68 -0.06 8.14
CA TYR A 141 -11.02 1.34 8.42
C TYR A 141 -12.36 1.75 7.80
N ILE A 142 -13.07 0.87 7.09
CA ILE A 142 -14.42 1.15 6.63
C ILE A 142 -15.37 0.99 7.81
N SER A 143 -15.34 -0.13 8.52
CA SER A 143 -16.14 -0.35 9.73
C SER A 143 -15.64 0.45 10.93
N HIS A 144 -14.31 0.62 11.07
CA HIS A 144 -13.67 1.36 12.16
C HIS A 144 -12.82 2.52 11.63
N PRO A 145 -13.45 3.63 11.18
CA PRO A 145 -12.73 4.76 10.62
C PRO A 145 -11.73 5.36 11.59
N LYS A 146 -10.63 5.91 11.06
CA LYS A 146 -9.67 6.65 11.88
C LYS A 146 -10.29 7.95 12.42
N PRO A 147 -9.76 8.55 13.49
CA PRO A 147 -10.29 9.79 14.06
C PRO A 147 -10.37 10.98 13.08
N ASN A 148 -9.54 10.99 12.04
CA ASN A 148 -9.58 12.01 10.98
C ASN A 148 -10.66 11.77 9.92
N GLY A 149 -11.47 10.72 10.04
CA GLY A 149 -12.50 10.35 9.06
C GLY A 149 -12.02 9.40 7.95
N TYR A 150 -10.74 9.01 7.94
CA TYR A 150 -10.20 8.12 6.93
C TYR A 150 -10.86 6.73 6.93
N ARG A 151 -11.28 6.29 5.75
CA ARG A 151 -11.87 4.97 5.47
C ARG A 151 -11.16 4.27 4.31
N SER A 152 -10.90 2.98 4.47
CA SER A 152 -10.33 2.07 3.46
C SER A 152 -10.22 0.67 4.08
N LEU A 153 -10.34 -0.38 3.29
CA LEU A 153 -9.98 -1.73 3.71
C LEU A 153 -8.53 -2.02 3.32
N HIS A 154 -7.66 -2.32 4.28
CA HIS A 154 -6.26 -2.66 4.01
C HIS A 154 -6.02 -4.14 4.24
N LEU A 155 -5.49 -4.79 3.21
CA LEU A 155 -4.98 -6.16 3.28
C LEU A 155 -3.47 -6.11 3.13
N LEU A 156 -2.75 -6.71 4.05
CA LEU A 156 -1.35 -7.02 3.87
C LEU A 156 -1.23 -8.50 3.54
N VAL A 157 -0.74 -8.81 2.34
CA VAL A 157 -0.57 -10.19 1.87
C VAL A 157 0.89 -10.50 1.61
N SER A 158 1.29 -11.75 1.84
CA SER A 158 2.58 -12.32 1.47
C SER A 158 2.42 -13.05 0.15
N VAL A 159 3.28 -12.73 -0.82
CA VAL A 159 3.23 -13.25 -2.20
C VAL A 159 4.52 -14.04 -2.48
N PRO A 160 4.44 -15.31 -2.90
CA PRO A 160 5.62 -16.09 -3.26
C PRO A 160 6.18 -15.64 -4.64
N VAL A 161 7.37 -15.06 -4.63
CA VAL A 161 8.11 -14.67 -5.83
C VAL A 161 9.15 -15.73 -6.16
N TYR A 162 8.92 -16.45 -7.25
CA TYR A 162 9.85 -17.47 -7.75
C TYR A 162 10.91 -16.83 -8.65
N LEU A 163 12.15 -16.79 -8.18
CA LEU A 163 13.33 -16.34 -8.92
C LEU A 163 14.08 -17.54 -9.49
N ALA A 164 15.13 -17.28 -10.27
CA ALA A 164 15.92 -18.34 -10.90
C ALA A 164 16.62 -19.27 -9.89
N ALA A 165 16.99 -18.76 -8.72
CA ALA A 165 17.76 -19.50 -7.71
C ALA A 165 16.98 -19.80 -6.42
N GLU A 166 15.91 -19.06 -6.14
CA GLU A 166 15.20 -19.12 -4.86
C GLU A 166 13.74 -18.68 -5.00
N ALA A 167 12.96 -18.90 -3.95
CA ALA A 167 11.61 -18.35 -3.80
C ALA A 167 11.57 -17.45 -2.57
N LEU A 168 11.01 -16.25 -2.72
CA LEU A 168 10.92 -15.24 -1.67
C LEU A 168 9.47 -14.89 -1.37
N ASP A 169 9.11 -14.89 -0.09
CA ASP A 169 7.83 -14.38 0.38
C ASP A 169 7.90 -12.86 0.54
N ILE A 170 7.21 -12.11 -0.33
CA ILE A 170 7.29 -10.65 -0.36
C ILE A 170 5.95 -10.02 0.08
N PRO A 171 5.95 -9.09 1.06
CA PRO A 171 4.73 -8.42 1.48
C PRO A 171 4.26 -7.37 0.46
N VAL A 172 2.95 -7.36 0.19
CA VAL A 172 2.26 -6.37 -0.64
C VAL A 172 1.06 -5.83 0.14
N GLU A 173 0.96 -4.51 0.25
CA GLU A 173 -0.20 -3.84 0.84
C GLU A 173 -1.24 -3.55 -0.26
N ILE A 174 -2.46 -4.04 -0.09
CA ILE A 174 -3.60 -3.79 -0.98
C ILE A 174 -4.61 -2.92 -0.22
N GLN A 175 -4.87 -1.72 -0.75
CA GLN A 175 -5.84 -0.79 -0.19
C GLN A 175 -7.08 -0.77 -1.09
N ILE A 176 -8.20 -1.28 -0.58
CA ILE A 176 -9.46 -1.34 -1.30
C ILE A 176 -10.38 -0.22 -0.78
N ARG A 177 -10.98 0.54 -1.70
CA ARG A 177 -11.72 1.78 -1.41
C ARG A 177 -12.91 1.94 -2.34
N THR A 178 -13.90 2.72 -1.94
CA THR A 178 -14.87 3.29 -2.89
C THR A 178 -14.27 4.49 -3.62
N ILE A 179 -14.96 4.97 -4.67
CA ILE A 179 -14.61 6.21 -5.36
C ILE A 179 -14.56 7.40 -4.40
N ALA A 180 -15.56 7.52 -3.51
CA ALA A 180 -15.63 8.62 -2.55
C ALA A 180 -14.50 8.56 -1.52
N MET A 181 -14.15 7.36 -1.04
CA MET A 181 -13.01 7.14 -0.14
C MET A 181 -11.67 7.47 -0.81
N ASP A 182 -11.43 7.07 -2.08
CA ASP A 182 -10.18 7.40 -2.78
C ASP A 182 -10.05 8.90 -3.02
N PHE A 183 -11.14 9.56 -3.41
CA PHE A 183 -11.16 11.01 -3.60
C PHE A 183 -10.82 11.75 -2.31
N TRP A 184 -11.55 11.47 -1.23
CA TRP A 184 -11.33 12.13 0.07
C TRP A 184 -9.90 11.90 0.58
N ALA A 185 -9.41 10.66 0.55
CA ALA A 185 -8.09 10.32 1.04
C ALA A 185 -6.96 10.93 0.19
N SER A 186 -7.18 11.15 -1.10
CA SER A 186 -6.21 11.82 -1.97
C SER A 186 -6.07 13.30 -1.61
N VAL A 187 -7.20 13.99 -1.38
CA VAL A 187 -7.22 15.40 -0.96
C VAL A 187 -6.63 15.57 0.44
N GLU A 188 -7.00 14.71 1.38
CA GLU A 188 -6.48 14.76 2.75
C GLU A 188 -4.95 14.58 2.79
N HIS A 189 -4.43 13.64 2.00
CA HIS A 189 -2.99 13.40 1.91
C HIS A 189 -2.25 14.60 1.31
N GLU A 190 -2.78 15.23 0.26
CA GLU A 190 -2.19 16.43 -0.35
C GLU A 190 -2.13 17.59 0.64
N ILE A 191 -3.21 17.83 1.37
CA ILE A 191 -3.28 18.87 2.40
C ILE A 191 -2.27 18.58 3.52
N ARG A 192 -2.26 17.36 4.07
CA ARG A 192 -1.30 16.99 5.11
C ARG A 192 0.14 17.16 4.66
N TYR A 193 0.45 16.80 3.42
CA TYR A 193 1.79 16.98 2.86
C TYR A 193 2.18 18.46 2.82
N LYS A 194 1.29 19.34 2.32
CA LYS A 194 1.52 20.78 2.26
C LYS A 194 1.74 21.42 3.63
N TYR A 195 1.04 20.94 4.66
CA TYR A 195 1.18 21.43 6.04
C TYR A 195 2.24 20.68 6.87
N ALA A 196 3.08 19.83 6.25
CA ALA A 196 4.06 18.99 6.96
C ALA A 196 3.45 18.21 8.15
N GLY A 197 2.18 17.80 8.01
CA GLY A 197 1.41 17.10 9.03
C GLY A 197 0.68 17.99 10.05
N GLN A 198 1.00 19.29 10.13
CA GLN A 198 0.42 20.26 11.07
C GLN A 198 -0.78 20.99 10.46
N VAL A 199 -1.83 20.24 10.16
CA VAL A 199 -3.05 20.79 9.54
C VAL A 199 -3.78 21.70 10.54
N PRO A 200 -4.15 22.94 10.17
CA PRO A 200 -4.97 23.82 11.01
C PRO A 200 -6.29 23.16 11.42
N GLU A 201 -6.76 23.43 12.63
CA GLU A 201 -7.96 22.79 13.20
C GLU A 201 -9.19 22.96 12.31
N GLU A 202 -9.43 24.16 11.79
CA GLU A 202 -10.55 24.46 10.87
C GLU A 202 -10.51 23.59 9.60
N VAL A 203 -9.31 23.40 9.03
CA VAL A 203 -9.11 22.55 7.84
C VAL A 203 -9.32 21.08 8.21
N GLY A 204 -8.83 20.67 9.39
CA GLY A 204 -9.04 19.33 9.92
C GLY A 204 -10.52 19.00 10.14
N GLN A 205 -11.29 19.94 10.69
CA GLN A 205 -12.72 19.79 10.89
C GLN A 205 -13.46 19.71 9.54
N THR A 206 -13.12 20.58 8.60
CA THR A 206 -13.70 20.54 7.24
C THR A 206 -13.43 19.20 6.55
N LEU A 207 -12.23 18.64 6.71
CA LEU A 207 -11.90 17.31 6.21
C LEU A 207 -12.76 16.23 6.86
N LEU A 208 -12.94 16.28 8.18
CA LEU A 208 -13.76 15.32 8.91
C LEU A 208 -15.24 15.36 8.46
N ASP A 209 -15.81 16.57 8.32
CA ASP A 209 -17.18 16.76 7.86
C ASP A 209 -17.37 16.28 6.41
N SER A 210 -16.36 16.53 5.57
CA SER A 210 -16.33 16.03 4.19
C SER A 210 -16.25 14.50 4.14
N ALA A 211 -15.53 13.87 5.08
CA ALA A 211 -15.46 12.42 5.18
C ALA A 211 -16.82 11.81 5.54
N ALA A 212 -17.55 12.45 6.46
CA ALA A 212 -18.91 12.04 6.83
C ALA A 212 -19.87 12.18 5.64
N THR A 213 -19.74 13.27 4.88
CA THR A 213 -20.53 13.49 3.66
C THR A 213 -20.24 12.44 2.58
N ALA A 214 -18.96 12.13 2.34
CA ALA A 214 -18.54 11.09 1.41
C ALA A 214 -19.10 9.71 1.80
N TRP A 215 -19.08 9.40 3.10
CA TRP A 215 -19.66 8.16 3.63
C TRP A 215 -21.17 8.07 3.42
N GLU A 216 -21.90 9.15 3.67
CA GLU A 216 -23.35 9.16 3.44
C GLU A 216 -23.69 9.01 1.96
N LEU A 217 -22.90 9.63 1.08
CA LEU A 217 -23.02 9.45 -0.37
C LEU A 217 -22.84 7.98 -0.78
N ASP A 218 -21.78 7.31 -0.30
CA ASP A 218 -21.55 5.88 -0.56
C ASP A 218 -22.76 5.02 -0.14
N ARG A 219 -23.33 5.29 1.06
CA ARG A 219 -24.50 4.56 1.57
C ARG A 219 -25.75 4.80 0.73
N MET A 220 -26.03 6.05 0.37
CA MET A 220 -27.16 6.40 -0.47
C MET A 220 -27.06 5.73 -1.85
N MET A 221 -25.88 5.73 -2.46
CA MET A 221 -25.66 5.13 -3.77
C MET A 221 -25.76 3.60 -3.72
N THR A 222 -25.27 2.98 -2.65
CA THR A 222 -25.43 1.54 -2.42
C THR A 222 -26.92 1.17 -2.29
N GLY A 223 -27.69 1.89 -1.46
CA GLY A 223 -29.12 1.62 -1.30
C GLY A 223 -29.94 1.90 -2.57
N LEU A 224 -29.53 2.85 -3.41
CA LEU A 224 -30.14 3.04 -4.73
C LEU A 224 -29.84 1.87 -5.67
N HIS A 225 -28.61 1.36 -5.67
CA HIS A 225 -28.20 0.22 -6.48
C HIS A 225 -29.01 -1.03 -6.12
N GLU A 226 -29.10 -1.37 -4.83
CA GLU A 226 -29.88 -2.51 -4.32
C GLU A 226 -31.36 -2.42 -4.73
N ARG A 227 -31.95 -1.21 -4.68
CA ARG A 227 -33.35 -1.00 -5.07
C ARG A 227 -33.62 -1.20 -6.56
N VAL A 228 -32.66 -0.88 -7.41
CA VAL A 228 -32.80 -0.98 -8.88
C VAL A 228 -32.51 -2.40 -9.37
N HIS A 229 -31.55 -3.08 -8.75
CA HIS A 229 -31.04 -4.37 -9.21
C HIS A 229 -31.50 -5.58 -8.38
N GLY A 230 -32.18 -5.35 -7.25
CA GLY A 230 -32.58 -6.39 -6.29
C GLY A 230 -31.43 -6.77 -5.36
N SER A 231 -31.76 -7.19 -4.13
CA SER A 231 -30.78 -7.73 -3.18
C SER A 231 -30.11 -8.97 -3.78
N HIS A 232 -28.78 -8.97 -3.85
CA HIS A 232 -28.02 -10.17 -4.19
C HIS A 232 -27.97 -11.07 -2.95
N ASP A 233 -29.00 -11.88 -2.74
CA ASP A 233 -28.97 -13.03 -1.82
C ASP A 233 -28.17 -14.20 -2.44
#